data_AF-A0A3D2I7A7-F1
#
_entry.id   AF-A0A3D2I7A7-F1
#
_cell.length_a   1.000
_cell.length_b   1.000
_cell.length_c   1.000
_cell.angle_alpha   90.00
_cell.angle_beta   90.00
_cell.angle_gamma   90.00
#
_symmetry.space_group_name_H-M   'P 1'
#
loop_
_entity.id
_entity.type
_entity.pdbx_description
1 polymer ?
#
loop_
_entity_poly.entity_id
_entity_poly.type
_entity_poly.pdbx_seq_one_letter_code
_entity_poly.pdbx_strand_id
1 'polypeptide(L)' 'MKKWIGALLAALCMVTLLPVQAAAVELPLTSRAALLMEKTTGRILFAQNEHEKLEPASVTK' A
#
# COMPACT_ATOMS: atom_id res chain seq x y z
N MET A 1 15.50 5.84 37.48
CA MET A 1 16.18 5.68 36.18
C MET A 1 15.79 4.40 35.44
N LYS A 2 15.96 3.20 36.00
CA LYS A 2 15.70 1.92 35.30
C LYS A 2 14.26 1.69 34.82
N LYS A 3 13.26 2.22 35.54
CA LYS A 3 11.82 2.08 35.21
C LYS A 3 11.41 2.93 33.99
N TRP A 4 12.10 4.05 33.78
CA TRP A 4 11.90 4.93 32.63
C TRP A 4 12.47 4.32 31.36
N ILE A 5 13.62 3.64 31.46
CA ILE A 5 14.24 2.92 30.32
C ILE A 5 13.30 1.81 29.82
N GLY A 6 12.72 1.03 30.74
CA GLY A 6 11.74 0.00 30.36
C GLY A 6 10.48 0.57 29.70
N ALA A 7 9.96 1.67 30.22
CA ALA A 7 8.81 2.36 29.62
C ALA A 7 9.12 2.92 28.23
N LEU A 8 10.33 3.46 28.03
CA LEU A 8 10.78 4.05 26.77
C LEU A 8 11.02 2.94 25.71
N LEU A 9 11.58 1.80 26.12
CA LEU A 9 11.74 0.65 25.25
C LEU A 9 10.39 0.05 24.84
N ALA A 10 9.44 -0.08 25.78
CA ALA A 10 8.09 -0.56 25.50
C ALA A 10 7.34 0.38 24.55
N ALA A 11 7.46 1.69 24.74
CA ALA A 11 6.89 2.69 23.84
C ALA A 11 7.49 2.58 22.43
N LEU A 12 8.81 2.40 22.32
CA LEU A 12 9.48 2.21 21.03
C LEU A 12 8.99 0.95 20.30
N CYS A 13 8.85 -0.17 21.00
CA CYS A 13 8.28 -1.40 20.43
C CYS A 13 6.83 -1.18 19.95
N MET A 14 6.03 -0.41 20.69
CA MET A 14 4.65 -0.14 20.32
C MET A 14 4.54 0.68 19.02
N VAL A 15 5.48 1.61 18.79
CA VAL A 15 5.55 2.40 17.54
C VAL A 15 5.83 1.51 16.32
N THR A 16 6.62 0.44 16.47
CA THR A 16 6.94 -0.47 15.35
C THR A 16 5.74 -1.31 14.88
N LEU A 17 4.70 -1.42 15.70
CA LEU A 17 3.47 -2.14 15.37
C LEU A 17 2.48 -1.28 14.59
N LEU A 18 2.73 0.03 14.45
CA LEU A 18 1.87 0.90 13.68
C LEU A 18 2.01 0.58 12.18
N PRO A 19 0.89 0.40 11.45
CA PRO A 19 0.95 0.19 10.02
C PRO A 19 1.58 1.43 9.37
N VAL A 20 2.73 1.24 8.72
CA VAL A 20 3.33 2.28 7.87
C VAL A 20 2.43 2.45 6.66
N GLN A 21 1.66 3.53 6.66
CA GLN A 21 0.91 3.97 5.48
C GLN A 21 1.94 4.41 4.44
N ALA A 22 2.19 3.56 3.44
CA ALA A 22 2.96 3.96 2.28
C ALA A 22 2.16 5.04 1.56
N ALA A 23 2.70 6.25 1.44
CA ALA A 23 2.08 7.30 0.65
C ALA A 23 1.89 6.78 -0.78
N ALA A 24 0.65 6.77 -1.25
CA ALA A 24 0.35 6.42 -2.63
C ALA A 24 1.07 7.44 -3.52
N VAL A 25 2.02 6.96 -4.33
CA VAL A 25 2.66 7.80 -5.34
C VAL A 25 1.61 8.11 -6.39
N GLU A 26 1.25 9.38 -6.54
CA GLU A 26 0.39 9.82 -7.63
C GLU A 26 1.17 9.71 -8.95
N LEU A 27 0.81 8.72 -9.76
CA LEU A 27 1.34 8.55 -11.10
C LEU A 27 0.53 9.44 -12.05
N PRO A 28 1.15 10.25 -12.93
CA PRO A 28 0.45 11.10 -13.88
C PRO A 28 -0.10 10.25 -15.05
N LEU A 29 -1.13 9.46 -14.75
CA LEU A 29 -1.78 8.57 -15.71
C LEU A 29 -2.97 9.27 -16.38
N THR A 30 -3.14 9.04 -17.67
CA THR A 30 -4.31 9.48 -18.44
C THR A 30 -5.39 8.39 -18.54
N SER A 31 -5.13 7.21 -17.98
CA SER A 31 -6.04 6.07 -17.97
C SER A 31 -7.22 6.28 -17.01
N ARG A 32 -8.38 5.70 -17.35
CA ARG A 32 -9.55 5.71 -16.46
C ARG A 32 -9.38 4.82 -15.24
N ALA A 33 -8.73 3.67 -15.42
CA ALA A 33 -8.37 2.74 -14.34
C ALA A 33 -6.97 2.15 -14.59
N ALA A 34 -6.22 1.93 -13.52
CA ALA A 34 -4.88 1.36 -13.57
C ALA A 34 -4.56 0.59 -12.28
N LEU A 35 -3.81 -0.51 -12.41
CA LEU A 35 -3.36 -1.33 -11.29
C LEU A 35 -1.92 -1.78 -11.55
N LEU A 36 -1.05 -1.62 -10.55
CA LEU A 36 0.30 -2.15 -10.52
C LEU A 36 0.40 -3.15 -9.38
N MET A 37 0.83 -4.36 -9.70
CA MET A 37 0.93 -5.46 -8.74
C MET A 37 2.31 -6.10 -8.83
N GLU A 38 2.89 -6.43 -7.67
CA GLU A 38 4.09 -7.25 -7.63
C GLU A 38 3.74 -8.68 -8.04
N LYS A 39 4.48 -9.20 -9.00
CA LYS A 39 4.16 -10.44 -9.74
C LYS A 39 4.07 -11.68 -8.85
N THR A 40 4.91 -11.78 -7.83
CA THR A 40 5.12 -13.02 -7.06
C THR A 40 4.21 -13.12 -5.84
N THR A 41 4.10 -12.00 -5.12
CA THR A 41 3.35 -11.85 -3.86
C THR A 41 1.92 -11.40 -4.09
N GLY A 42 1.60 -10.89 -5.28
CA GLY A 42 0.29 -10.30 -5.57
C GLY A 42 0.04 -8.97 -4.84
N ARG A 43 1.07 -8.39 -4.21
CA ARG A 43 0.93 -7.13 -3.49
C ARG A 43 0.63 -6.00 -4.47
N ILE A 44 -0.49 -5.32 -4.27
CA ILE A 44 -0.84 -4.10 -5.01
C ILE A 44 0.11 -2.98 -4.56
N LEU A 45 0.79 -2.38 -5.54
CA LEU A 45 1.72 -1.26 -5.34
C LEU A 45 1.10 0.08 -5.71
N PHE A 46 0.14 0.06 -6.64
CA PHE A 46 -0.66 1.22 -7.05
C PHE A 46 -2.02 0.74 -7.56
N ALA A 47 -3.08 1.48 -7.24
CA ALA A 47 -4.43 1.25 -7.73
C ALA A 47 -5.15 2.57 -7.97
N GLN A 48 -5.84 2.65 -9.10
CA GLN A 48 -6.72 3.74 -9.49
C GLN A 48 -7.95 3.10 -10.15
N ASN A 49 -9.12 3.24 -9.53
CA ASN A 49 -10.40 2.74 -10.05
C ASN A 49 -10.36 1.26 -10.48
N GLU A 50 -9.61 0.41 -9.77
CA GLU A 50 -9.35 -0.99 -10.11
C GLU A 50 -10.59 -1.89 -10.08
N HIS A 51 -11.63 -1.44 -9.37
CA HIS A 51 -12.93 -2.13 -9.28
C HIS A 51 -14.00 -1.50 -10.17
N GLU A 52 -13.67 -0.46 -10.93
CA GLU A 52 -14.57 0.12 -11.91
C GLU A 52 -14.80 -0.86 -13.06
N LYS A 53 -16.08 -1.13 -13.37
CA LYS A 53 -16.44 -2.01 -14.49
C LYS A 53 -16.26 -1.28 -15.80
N LEU A 54 -15.28 -1.70 -16.59
CA LEU A 54 -14.98 -1.18 -17.93
C LEU A 54 -14.97 -2.32 -18.95
N GLU A 55 -15.32 -2.00 -20.19
CA GLU A 55 -15.30 -2.97 -21.28
C GLU A 55 -13.85 -3.37 -21.63
N PRO A 56 -13.47 -4.66 -21.54
CA PRO A 56 -12.09 -5.10 -21.73
C PRO A 56 -11.63 -5.16 -23.20
N ALA A 57 -12.56 -5.07 -24.16
CA ALA A 57 -12.28 -5.16 -25.60
C ALA A 57 -11.34 -6.34 -25.94
N SER A 58 -10.14 -6.07 -26.46
CA SER A 58 -9.16 -7.10 -26.84
C SER A 58 -8.39 -7.73 -25.68
N VAL A 59 -8.60 -7.29 -24.44
CA VAL A 59 -7.90 -7.83 -23.25
C VAL A 59 -8.46 -9.22 -22.85
N THR A 60 -9.60 -9.63 -23.39
CA THR A 60 -10.19 -10.96 -23.18
C THR A 60 -9.51 -12.09 -23.93
N LYS A 61 -8.59 -11.76 -24.84
CA LYS A 61 -7.92 -12.71 -25.74
C LYS A 61 -6.97 -13.67 -25.03
#